data_AF-A0A5C6XEX4-F1
#
_entry.id   AF-A0A5C6XEX4-F1
#
_cell.length_a   1.000
_cell.length_b   1.000
_cell.length_c   1.000
_cell.angle_alpha   90.00
_cell.angle_beta   90.00
_cell.angle_gamma   90.00
#
_symmetry.space_group_name_H-M   'P 1'
#
loop_
_entity.id
_entity.type
_entity.pdbx_description
1 polymer ?
#
loop_
_entity_poly.entity_id
_entity_poly.type
_entity_poly.pdbx_seq_one_letter_code
_entity_poly.pdbx_strand_id
1 'polypeptide(L)'
;MTDSKRTPYGLVTPLPNHLRPRKAWKHFYDTKQHWERLCDVEIDTLRAQAESLVGTQRARERKLPRLKSVNRSQALELIAQHHDDFYAPVYMEEMAQPETIWTPKMDSRWRHRALTPNSIFLVIELNKSKSVVVTAFRPHEPSKNVKWDETALRRHGIKYFKKETSMTVDDFASFAAQNLQEASTHPPKTVKDLWWLTSAIGDGRLVRSHNEVQNALQEAESLLQAAPADLIEEFKDTLDWEGVLDELAESLQEPRPEDLEAALASSAELLAIGDAVGAEEETNAFFEELEILVAWVPSEWSHLAESAHARAAIYAGSESPVLRMWEVVEDAALAAVVRESEPAVRPAATLVDALFPKPSRFARWSTRIAEVTSQASETVKDWIEKSLEAIAIQEPMPMMSGNVTERETWEVRGTPLPNAPTYKMFVVDDEYPEGEDVTNHFTPSEGFIWELEEPESEALIILIVADAPLKEKSLNTLLDEAASRDDVVIRTRVIQPTQATNDRR
;
A
#
# COMPACT_ATOMS: atom_id res chain seq x y z
N MET A 1 1.77 22.85 -30.40
CA MET A 1 0.86 23.29 -29.32
C MET A 1 -0.37 22.39 -29.36
N THR A 2 -0.39 21.37 -28.52
CA THR A 2 -1.56 20.52 -28.32
C THR A 2 -2.53 21.27 -27.42
N ASP A 3 -3.53 21.86 -28.05
CA ASP A 3 -4.56 22.63 -27.36
C ASP A 3 -5.39 21.73 -26.44
N SER A 4 -5.97 22.37 -25.42
CA SER A 4 -6.93 21.74 -24.53
C SER A 4 -8.12 21.14 -25.30
N LYS A 5 -8.67 20.04 -24.78
CA LYS A 5 -9.81 19.34 -25.37
C LYS A 5 -11.00 19.39 -24.45
N ARG A 6 -12.19 19.53 -25.03
CA ARG A 6 -13.44 19.53 -24.28
C ARG A 6 -13.93 18.10 -24.14
N THR A 7 -14.18 17.69 -22.91
CA THR A 7 -14.72 16.39 -22.52
C THR A 7 -16.06 16.60 -21.79
N PRO A 8 -16.81 15.53 -21.45
CA PRO A 8 -17.99 15.65 -20.60
C PRO A 8 -17.71 16.33 -19.24
N TYR A 9 -16.46 16.29 -18.77
CA TYR A 9 -16.01 16.86 -17.49
C TYR A 9 -15.32 18.22 -17.64
N GLY A 10 -15.47 18.87 -18.80
CA GLY A 10 -14.92 20.19 -19.07
C GLY A 10 -13.61 20.16 -19.85
N LEU A 11 -12.83 21.22 -19.70
CA LEU A 11 -11.62 21.44 -20.49
C LEU A 11 -10.45 20.66 -19.87
N VAL A 12 -9.93 19.67 -20.59
CA VAL A 12 -8.78 18.88 -20.21
C VAL A 12 -7.54 19.39 -20.95
N THR A 13 -6.45 19.53 -20.21
CA THR A 13 -5.14 19.93 -20.74
C THR A 13 -4.17 18.74 -20.73
N PRO A 14 -3.14 18.76 -21.60
CA PRO A 14 -2.05 17.79 -21.56
C PRO A 14 -1.36 17.75 -20.19
N LEU A 15 -0.53 16.73 -20.00
CA LEU A 15 0.29 16.57 -18.80
C LEU A 15 1.05 17.88 -18.45
N PRO A 16 1.08 18.32 -17.18
CA PRO A 16 1.73 19.58 -16.79
C PRO A 16 3.21 19.64 -17.18
N ASN A 17 3.69 20.81 -17.64
CA ASN A 17 5.06 20.99 -18.18
C ASN A 17 6.17 20.40 -17.28
N HIS A 18 6.04 20.55 -15.97
CA HIS A 18 7.05 20.06 -15.02
C HIS A 18 7.07 18.53 -14.87
N LEU A 19 6.01 17.83 -15.29
CA LEU A 19 5.92 16.37 -15.25
C LEU A 19 6.26 15.71 -16.59
N ARG A 20 6.17 16.43 -17.72
CA ARG A 20 6.38 15.88 -19.07
C ARG A 20 7.73 15.20 -19.25
N PRO A 21 8.87 15.83 -18.89
CA PRO A 21 10.16 15.20 -19.09
C PRO A 21 10.32 13.91 -18.29
N ARG A 22 9.82 13.90 -17.04
CA ARG A 22 9.91 12.73 -16.17
C ARG A 22 9.06 11.57 -16.70
N LYS A 23 7.86 11.86 -17.19
CA LYS A 23 6.99 10.85 -17.80
C LYS A 23 7.59 10.32 -19.10
N ALA A 24 7.88 11.17 -20.08
CA ALA A 24 8.51 10.74 -21.34
C ALA A 24 9.85 9.99 -21.13
N TRP A 25 10.68 10.42 -20.18
CA TRP A 25 11.90 9.69 -19.82
C TRP A 25 11.60 8.31 -19.23
N LYS A 26 10.59 8.19 -18.37
CA LYS A 26 10.13 6.90 -17.85
C LYS A 26 9.75 5.97 -19.01
N HIS A 27 9.01 6.47 -20.00
CA HIS A 27 8.52 5.68 -21.12
C HIS A 27 9.61 5.14 -22.07
N PHE A 28 10.80 5.74 -22.12
CA PHE A 28 11.90 5.20 -22.92
C PHE A 28 12.49 3.89 -22.38
N TYR A 29 12.25 3.59 -21.10
CA TYR A 29 12.81 2.44 -20.41
C TYR A 29 11.75 1.56 -19.76
N ASP A 30 10.55 2.10 -19.55
CA ASP A 30 9.42 1.37 -18.99
C ASP A 30 8.67 0.64 -20.10
N THR A 31 9.13 -0.58 -20.37
CA THR A 31 8.46 -1.51 -21.28
C THR A 31 7.05 -1.87 -20.81
N LYS A 32 6.67 -1.57 -19.56
CA LYS A 32 5.34 -1.90 -19.01
C LYS A 32 4.24 -0.94 -19.45
N GLN A 33 4.58 0.33 -19.70
CA GLN A 33 3.58 1.32 -20.13
C GLN A 33 3.36 1.32 -21.65
N HIS A 34 4.23 0.64 -22.41
CA HIS A 34 4.14 0.42 -23.85
C HIS A 34 3.73 1.67 -24.66
N TRP A 35 4.41 2.79 -24.40
CA TRP A 35 4.10 4.06 -25.07
C TRP A 35 4.43 4.05 -26.56
N GLU A 36 5.30 3.14 -27.02
CA GLU A 36 5.53 2.83 -28.42
C GLU A 36 4.28 2.27 -29.10
N ARG A 37 3.31 1.77 -28.33
CA ARG A 37 2.02 1.33 -28.85
C ARG A 37 0.98 2.45 -28.87
N LEU A 38 1.26 3.58 -28.21
CA LEU A 38 0.41 4.78 -28.30
C LEU A 38 0.67 5.52 -29.61
N CYS A 39 1.94 5.73 -29.96
CA CYS A 39 2.32 6.45 -31.17
C CYS A 39 3.29 5.62 -32.01
N ASP A 40 3.15 5.70 -33.34
CA ASP A 40 4.03 5.03 -34.30
C ASP A 40 5.40 5.75 -34.37
N VAL A 41 6.20 5.56 -33.32
CA VAL A 41 7.51 6.20 -33.17
C VAL A 41 8.53 5.20 -32.64
N GLU A 42 9.70 5.18 -33.25
CA GLU A 42 10.83 4.40 -32.78
C GLU A 42 11.35 4.96 -31.44
N ILE A 43 10.90 4.39 -30.33
CA ILE A 43 11.33 4.79 -28.98
C ILE A 43 12.85 4.74 -28.84
N ASP A 44 13.50 3.74 -29.43
CA ASP A 44 14.97 3.61 -29.39
C ASP A 44 15.66 4.82 -29.99
N THR A 45 15.09 5.41 -31.06
CA THR A 45 15.61 6.62 -31.70
C THR A 45 15.44 7.83 -30.80
N LEU A 46 14.26 8.03 -30.19
CA LEU A 46 14.03 9.14 -29.25
C LEU A 46 14.92 9.02 -28.00
N ARG A 47 15.05 7.81 -27.46
CA ARG A 47 15.92 7.51 -26.32
C ARG A 47 17.37 7.82 -26.64
N ALA A 48 17.89 7.34 -27.78
CA ALA A 48 19.28 7.56 -28.17
C ALA A 48 19.61 9.05 -28.30
N GLN A 49 18.70 9.85 -28.84
CA GLN A 49 18.85 11.32 -28.90
C GLN A 49 18.98 11.91 -27.49
N ALA A 50 18.10 11.53 -26.57
CA ALA A 50 18.15 12.03 -25.19
C ALA A 50 19.37 11.53 -24.41
N GLU A 51 19.76 10.25 -24.54
CA GLU A 51 20.97 9.68 -23.92
C GLU A 51 22.25 10.39 -24.40
N SER A 52 22.33 10.75 -25.69
CA SER A 52 23.49 11.45 -26.26
C SER A 52 23.75 12.81 -25.61
N LEU A 53 22.70 13.53 -25.18
CA LEU A 53 22.81 14.82 -24.50
C LEU A 53 23.17 14.68 -23.02
N VAL A 54 22.71 13.60 -22.38
CA VAL A 54 22.99 13.34 -20.96
C VAL A 54 24.37 12.68 -20.78
N GLY A 55 24.97 12.16 -21.84
CA GLY A 55 26.27 11.47 -21.77
C GLY A 55 26.19 10.17 -20.98
N THR A 56 25.01 9.55 -20.92
CA THR A 56 24.79 8.27 -20.24
C THR A 56 24.91 7.14 -21.26
N GLN A 57 25.85 6.22 -21.05
CA GLN A 57 25.85 4.94 -21.78
C GLN A 57 24.72 4.07 -21.23
N ARG A 58 24.06 3.35 -22.14
CA ARG A 58 22.96 2.39 -21.91
C ARG A 58 23.06 1.75 -20.52
N ALA A 59 22.16 2.16 -19.61
CA ALA A 59 22.02 1.45 -18.36
C ALA A 59 21.41 0.07 -18.65
N ARG A 60 21.97 -0.98 -18.04
CA ARG A 60 21.23 -2.24 -17.92
C ARG A 60 20.02 -1.96 -17.03
N GLU A 61 18.85 -2.40 -17.49
CA GLU A 61 17.54 -2.23 -16.86
C GLU A 61 17.61 -2.46 -15.35
N ARG A 62 16.98 -1.55 -14.59
CA ARG A 62 16.57 -1.60 -13.15
C ARG A 62 16.60 -0.24 -12.45
N LYS A 63 17.25 0.79 -13.01
CA LYS A 63 17.15 2.17 -12.50
C LYS A 63 17.09 3.15 -13.66
N LEU A 64 16.04 3.99 -13.72
CA LEU A 64 15.97 5.11 -14.67
C LEU A 64 17.30 5.86 -14.60
N PRO A 65 18.04 5.99 -15.72
CA PRO A 65 19.34 6.65 -15.69
C PRO A 65 19.14 8.04 -15.11
N ARG A 66 19.92 8.38 -14.07
CA ARG A 66 19.83 9.71 -13.47
C ARG A 66 20.29 10.70 -14.52
N LEU A 67 19.47 11.73 -14.77
CA LEU A 67 19.84 12.89 -15.59
C LEU A 67 20.90 13.73 -14.84
N LYS A 68 22.13 13.19 -14.73
CA LYS A 68 23.29 13.83 -14.10
C LYS A 68 24.24 14.27 -15.21
N SER A 69 24.02 15.45 -15.78
CA SER A 69 24.98 16.03 -16.72
C SER A 69 24.94 17.55 -16.72
N VAL A 70 26.00 18.15 -17.27
CA VAL A 70 26.14 19.60 -17.55
C VAL A 70 25.03 20.09 -18.50
N ASN A 71 24.44 19.20 -19.30
CA ASN A 71 23.39 19.49 -20.28
C ASN A 71 21.99 19.03 -19.81
N ARG A 72 21.79 18.80 -18.51
CA ARG A 72 20.51 18.33 -17.96
C ARG A 72 19.31 19.16 -18.44
N SER A 73 19.44 20.48 -18.50
CA SER A 73 18.37 21.37 -18.96
C SER A 73 18.01 21.13 -20.43
N GLN A 74 19.01 20.97 -21.30
CA GLN A 74 18.80 20.67 -22.73
C GLN A 74 18.18 19.30 -22.94
N ALA A 75 18.59 18.30 -22.15
CA ALA A 75 17.99 16.98 -22.18
C ALA A 75 16.52 16.99 -21.72
N LEU A 76 16.21 17.68 -20.63
CA LEU A 76 14.83 17.83 -20.15
C LEU A 76 13.94 18.56 -21.16
N GLU A 77 14.48 19.58 -21.83
CA GLU A 77 13.79 20.31 -22.89
C GLU A 77 13.54 19.43 -24.12
N LEU A 78 14.53 18.65 -24.57
CA LEU A 78 14.36 17.69 -25.66
C LEU A 78 13.31 16.62 -25.30
N ILE A 79 13.35 16.07 -24.09
CA ILE A 79 12.40 15.04 -23.66
C ILE A 79 10.98 15.63 -23.53
N ALA A 80 10.83 16.88 -23.07
CA ALA A 80 9.55 17.59 -23.12
C ALA A 80 9.07 17.81 -24.56
N GLN A 81 9.98 18.10 -25.47
CA GLN A 81 9.66 18.27 -26.89
C GLN A 81 9.16 16.95 -27.49
N HIS A 82 9.81 15.81 -27.19
CA HIS A 82 9.33 14.49 -27.60
C HIS A 82 7.91 14.21 -27.07
N HIS A 83 7.62 14.57 -25.82
CA HIS A 83 6.27 14.53 -25.26
C HIS A 83 5.26 15.31 -26.12
N ASP A 84 5.58 16.57 -26.41
CA ASP A 84 4.68 17.49 -27.09
C ASP A 84 4.47 17.14 -28.57
N ASP A 85 5.47 16.57 -29.23
CA ASP A 85 5.45 16.24 -30.66
C ASP A 85 4.79 14.89 -30.95
N PHE A 86 4.95 13.89 -30.08
CA PHE A 86 4.56 12.51 -30.38
C PHE A 86 3.44 11.99 -29.50
N TYR A 87 3.52 12.23 -28.19
CA TYR A 87 2.63 11.55 -27.24
C TYR A 87 1.38 12.38 -26.92
N ALA A 88 1.57 13.67 -26.63
CA ALA A 88 0.47 14.58 -26.35
C ALA A 88 -0.58 14.62 -27.47
N PRO A 89 -0.21 14.66 -28.77
CA PRO A 89 -1.19 14.68 -29.84
C PRO A 89 -2.08 13.44 -29.84
N VAL A 90 -1.50 12.25 -29.69
CA VAL A 90 -2.21 10.98 -29.70
C VAL A 90 -3.25 10.92 -28.60
N TYR A 91 -2.84 11.03 -27.33
CA TYR A 91 -3.81 10.82 -26.24
C TYR A 91 -4.85 11.96 -26.15
N MET A 92 -4.55 13.16 -26.68
CA MET A 92 -5.52 14.26 -26.75
C MET A 92 -6.51 14.09 -27.92
N GLU A 93 -6.08 13.50 -29.03
CA GLU A 93 -6.97 13.14 -30.14
C GLU A 93 -7.90 11.99 -29.76
N GLU A 94 -7.33 10.94 -29.15
CA GLU A 94 -8.05 9.76 -28.67
C GLU A 94 -9.12 10.11 -27.64
N MET A 95 -8.81 10.99 -26.69
CA MET A 95 -9.78 11.45 -25.69
C MET A 95 -10.99 12.17 -26.30
N ALA A 96 -10.83 12.78 -27.48
CA ALA A 96 -11.90 13.47 -28.17
C ALA A 96 -12.79 12.52 -28.99
N GLN A 97 -12.46 11.23 -29.07
CA GLN A 97 -13.25 10.25 -29.81
C GLN A 97 -14.61 10.04 -29.13
N PRO A 98 -15.74 10.07 -29.89
CA PRO A 98 -17.08 9.94 -29.34
C PRO A 98 -17.33 8.63 -28.58
N GLU A 99 -16.61 7.57 -28.94
CA GLU A 99 -16.75 6.22 -28.38
C GLU A 99 -15.90 6.04 -27.11
N THR A 100 -15.24 7.09 -26.63
CA THR A 100 -14.47 7.04 -25.39
C THR A 100 -15.40 6.77 -24.21
N ILE A 101 -15.17 5.66 -23.51
CA ILE A 101 -15.93 5.23 -22.34
C ILE A 101 -15.29 5.85 -21.11
N TRP A 102 -16.08 6.47 -20.24
CA TRP A 102 -15.62 7.15 -19.03
C TRP A 102 -16.11 6.42 -17.78
N THR A 103 -15.34 6.49 -16.70
CA THR A 103 -15.81 5.96 -15.41
C THR A 103 -17.03 6.74 -14.92
N PRO A 104 -18.05 6.04 -14.39
CA PRO A 104 -19.26 6.70 -13.90
C PRO A 104 -19.00 7.53 -12.63
N LYS A 105 -17.99 7.15 -11.85
CA LYS A 105 -17.59 7.83 -10.60
C LYS A 105 -16.11 8.19 -10.64
N MET A 106 -15.77 9.23 -9.87
CA MET A 106 -14.38 9.61 -9.61
C MET A 106 -13.78 8.73 -8.52
N ASP A 107 -12.47 8.54 -8.58
CA ASP A 107 -11.72 7.97 -7.45
C ASP A 107 -11.54 8.99 -6.31
N SER A 108 -10.96 8.54 -5.19
CA SER A 108 -10.69 9.35 -3.99
C SER A 108 -9.75 10.55 -4.25
N ARG A 109 -9.05 10.57 -5.38
CA ARG A 109 -8.15 11.64 -5.81
C ARG A 109 -8.79 12.55 -6.87
N TRP A 110 -10.12 12.50 -7.02
CA TRP A 110 -10.87 13.29 -8.00
C TRP A 110 -10.45 13.00 -9.44
N ARG A 111 -10.13 11.73 -9.74
CA ARG A 111 -9.73 11.31 -11.08
C ARG A 111 -10.85 10.54 -11.77
N HIS A 112 -11.01 10.81 -13.06
CA HIS A 112 -11.73 9.93 -13.98
C HIS A 112 -10.73 9.05 -14.72
N ARG A 113 -11.16 7.82 -15.00
CA ARG A 113 -10.47 6.97 -15.97
C ARG A 113 -11.31 6.92 -17.26
N ALA A 114 -10.67 6.75 -18.39
CA ALA A 114 -11.35 6.60 -19.66
C ALA A 114 -10.66 5.56 -20.54
N LEU A 115 -11.46 4.87 -21.36
CA LEU A 115 -10.99 3.95 -22.38
C LEU A 115 -11.40 4.47 -23.76
N THR A 116 -10.43 4.66 -24.63
CA THR A 116 -10.66 5.12 -26.01
C THR A 116 -10.93 3.93 -26.93
N PRO A 117 -11.52 4.12 -28.13
CA PRO A 117 -11.80 3.03 -29.06
C PRO A 117 -10.56 2.26 -29.57
N ASN A 118 -9.36 2.84 -29.50
CA ASN A 118 -8.09 2.15 -29.78
C ASN A 118 -7.46 1.49 -28.53
N SER A 119 -8.24 1.35 -27.45
CA SER A 119 -7.82 0.80 -26.17
C SER A 119 -6.68 1.54 -25.51
N ILE A 120 -6.75 2.87 -25.56
CA ILE A 120 -5.90 3.73 -24.78
C ILE A 120 -6.63 4.09 -23.49
N PHE A 121 -5.99 3.77 -22.38
CA PHE A 121 -6.42 4.08 -21.04
C PHE A 121 -5.90 5.45 -20.66
N LEU A 122 -6.80 6.32 -20.25
CA LEU A 122 -6.51 7.68 -19.84
C LEU A 122 -6.88 7.83 -18.38
N VAL A 123 -6.02 8.48 -17.60
CA VAL A 123 -6.35 8.92 -16.23
C VAL A 123 -6.29 10.44 -16.22
N ILE A 124 -7.38 11.07 -15.79
CA ILE A 124 -7.56 12.52 -15.81
C ILE A 124 -7.89 12.98 -14.41
N GLU A 125 -7.06 13.85 -13.86
CA GLU A 125 -7.31 14.48 -12.57
C GLU A 125 -8.11 15.76 -12.79
N LEU A 126 -9.29 15.83 -12.16
CA LEU A 126 -10.13 17.02 -12.21
C LEU A 126 -9.69 17.99 -11.12
N ASN A 127 -9.47 19.25 -11.50
CA ASN A 127 -9.20 20.33 -10.56
C ASN A 127 -10.11 21.51 -10.88
N LYS A 128 -10.46 22.31 -9.85
CA LYS A 128 -11.39 23.46 -9.96
C LYS A 128 -11.01 24.45 -11.06
N SER A 129 -9.72 24.57 -11.39
CA SER A 129 -9.19 25.52 -12.37
C SER A 129 -8.81 24.88 -13.71
N LYS A 130 -8.24 23.67 -13.72
CA LYS A 130 -7.84 22.95 -14.95
C LYS A 130 -7.80 21.44 -14.71
N SER A 131 -8.52 20.67 -15.52
CA SER A 131 -8.38 19.22 -15.56
C SER A 131 -7.15 18.83 -16.39
N VAL A 132 -6.41 17.82 -15.95
CA VAL A 132 -5.12 17.43 -16.56
C VAL A 132 -5.05 15.94 -16.79
N VAL A 133 -4.44 15.54 -17.91
CA VAL A 133 -4.04 14.14 -18.10
C VAL A 133 -2.90 13.81 -17.15
N VAL A 134 -3.05 12.74 -16.37
CA VAL A 134 -2.04 12.21 -15.45
C VAL A 134 -1.21 11.11 -16.11
N THR A 135 -1.86 10.26 -16.90
CA THR A 135 -1.21 9.20 -17.67
C THR A 135 -2.10 8.73 -18.82
N ALA A 136 -1.47 8.16 -19.84
CA ALA A 136 -2.10 7.45 -20.95
C ALA A 136 -1.32 6.17 -21.20
N PHE A 137 -1.93 5.02 -21.50
CA PHE A 137 -1.22 3.78 -21.86
C PHE A 137 -2.15 2.78 -22.56
N ARG A 138 -1.61 1.76 -23.23
CA ARG A 138 -2.39 0.57 -23.66
C ARG A 138 -2.09 -0.56 -22.69
N PRO A 139 -3.06 -1.39 -22.27
CA PRO A 139 -2.79 -2.53 -21.41
C PRO A 139 -1.83 -3.49 -22.10
N HIS A 140 -1.19 -4.33 -21.28
CA HIS A 140 -0.41 -5.44 -21.77
C HIS A 140 -1.25 -6.39 -22.62
N GLU A 141 -0.57 -7.12 -23.49
CA GLU A 141 -1.25 -8.19 -24.20
C GLU A 141 -1.60 -9.30 -23.20
N PRO A 142 -2.75 -9.95 -23.34
CA PRO A 142 -3.21 -10.93 -22.35
C PRO A 142 -2.28 -12.16 -22.18
N SER A 143 -1.47 -12.49 -23.18
CA SER A 143 -0.36 -13.44 -23.07
C SER A 143 0.70 -13.12 -24.11
N LYS A 144 1.97 -13.08 -23.69
CA LYS A 144 3.13 -12.81 -24.55
C LYS A 144 3.37 -13.93 -25.58
N ASN A 145 2.89 -15.13 -25.29
CA ASN A 145 3.08 -16.32 -26.11
C ASN A 145 1.98 -16.50 -27.17
N VAL A 146 0.97 -15.61 -27.18
CA VAL A 146 -0.12 -15.63 -28.14
C VAL A 146 -0.03 -14.41 -29.04
N LYS A 147 -0.24 -14.60 -30.35
CA LYS A 147 -0.28 -13.48 -31.29
C LYS A 147 -1.66 -12.79 -31.25
N TRP A 148 -1.68 -11.53 -30.83
CA TRP A 148 -2.89 -10.73 -30.75
C TRP A 148 -3.03 -9.79 -31.96
N ASP A 149 -4.24 -9.70 -32.49
CA ASP A 149 -4.60 -8.69 -33.47
C ASP A 149 -5.24 -7.48 -32.77
N GLU A 150 -5.31 -6.37 -33.48
CA GLU A 150 -5.86 -5.11 -32.95
C GLU A 150 -7.31 -5.27 -32.46
N THR A 151 -8.13 -6.10 -33.12
CA THR A 151 -9.50 -6.39 -32.65
C THR A 151 -9.52 -7.06 -31.28
N ALA A 152 -8.65 -8.04 -31.04
CA ALA A 152 -8.58 -8.72 -29.76
C ALA A 152 -7.91 -7.88 -28.67
N LEU A 153 -6.91 -7.07 -29.02
CA LEU A 153 -6.36 -6.08 -28.09
C LEU A 153 -7.45 -5.07 -27.68
N ARG A 154 -8.33 -4.68 -28.61
CA ARG A 154 -9.47 -3.82 -28.28
C ARG A 154 -10.46 -4.46 -27.32
N ARG A 155 -10.81 -5.72 -27.58
CA ARG A 155 -11.65 -6.52 -26.68
C ARG A 155 -11.02 -6.65 -25.29
N HIS A 156 -9.71 -6.91 -25.23
CA HIS A 156 -8.97 -7.00 -23.97
C HIS A 156 -8.98 -5.66 -23.22
N GLY A 157 -8.75 -4.53 -23.90
CA GLY A 157 -8.85 -3.21 -23.29
C GLY A 157 -10.22 -2.94 -22.69
N ILE A 158 -11.32 -3.30 -23.38
CA ILE A 158 -12.68 -3.14 -22.82
C ILE A 158 -12.85 -3.99 -21.55
N LYS A 159 -12.40 -5.25 -21.59
CA LYS A 159 -12.45 -6.17 -20.44
C LYS A 159 -11.65 -5.64 -19.26
N TYR A 160 -10.39 -5.26 -19.49
CA TYR A 160 -9.52 -4.68 -18.47
C TYR A 160 -10.16 -3.43 -17.86
N PHE A 161 -10.70 -2.52 -18.68
CA PHE A 161 -11.34 -1.30 -18.18
C PHE A 161 -12.53 -1.61 -17.29
N LYS A 162 -13.44 -2.49 -17.72
CA LYS A 162 -14.60 -2.87 -16.90
C LYS A 162 -14.17 -3.48 -15.56
N LYS A 163 -13.17 -4.36 -15.56
CA LYS A 163 -12.59 -4.96 -14.34
C LYS A 163 -11.97 -3.93 -13.41
N GLU A 164 -11.25 -2.96 -13.96
CA GLU A 164 -10.55 -1.92 -13.19
C GLU A 164 -11.42 -0.76 -12.72
N THR A 165 -12.63 -0.58 -13.26
CA THR A 165 -13.41 0.63 -13.01
C THR A 165 -14.87 0.44 -12.61
N SER A 166 -15.40 -0.79 -12.67
CA SER A 166 -16.85 -0.99 -12.67
C SER A 166 -17.29 -2.32 -12.08
N MET A 167 -17.12 -2.57 -10.79
CA MET A 167 -17.72 -3.78 -10.20
C MET A 167 -18.29 -3.56 -8.80
N THR A 168 -19.59 -3.29 -8.73
CA THR A 168 -20.39 -3.97 -7.71
C THR A 168 -20.47 -5.46 -8.05
N VAL A 169 -20.88 -6.30 -7.10
CA VAL A 169 -21.09 -7.74 -7.35
C VAL A 169 -22.03 -7.95 -8.54
N ASP A 170 -23.13 -7.21 -8.59
CA ASP A 170 -24.14 -7.32 -9.66
C ASP A 170 -23.59 -6.89 -11.03
N ASP A 171 -22.82 -5.80 -11.08
CA ASP A 171 -22.18 -5.35 -12.33
C ASP A 171 -21.17 -6.40 -12.85
N PHE A 172 -20.43 -7.05 -11.94
CA PHE A 172 -19.50 -8.11 -12.30
C PHE A 172 -20.23 -9.35 -12.80
N ALA A 173 -21.31 -9.77 -12.15
CA ALA A 173 -22.12 -10.91 -12.57
C ALA A 173 -22.68 -10.73 -13.99
N SER A 174 -23.25 -9.56 -14.28
CA SER A 174 -23.76 -9.24 -15.61
C SER A 174 -22.65 -9.20 -16.66
N PHE A 175 -21.48 -8.68 -16.31
CA PHE A 175 -20.30 -8.69 -17.17
C PHE A 175 -19.80 -10.12 -17.46
N ALA A 176 -19.70 -10.96 -16.43
CA ALA A 176 -19.27 -12.36 -16.56
C ALA A 176 -20.26 -13.14 -17.44
N ALA A 177 -21.56 -12.97 -17.24
CA ALA A 177 -22.61 -13.59 -18.07
C ALA A 177 -22.49 -13.18 -19.54
N GLN A 178 -22.24 -11.90 -19.84
CA GLN A 178 -22.02 -11.42 -21.21
C GLN A 178 -20.78 -12.09 -21.83
N ASN A 179 -19.65 -12.13 -21.13
CA ASN A 179 -18.41 -12.72 -21.64
C ASN A 179 -18.57 -14.22 -21.90
N LEU A 180 -19.25 -14.94 -21.01
CA LEU A 180 -19.55 -16.36 -21.19
C LEU A 180 -20.37 -16.61 -22.45
N GLN A 181 -21.43 -15.82 -22.68
CA GLN A 181 -22.25 -15.94 -23.89
C GLN A 181 -21.43 -15.67 -25.15
N GLU A 182 -20.61 -14.63 -25.16
CA GLU A 182 -19.77 -14.30 -26.32
C GLU A 182 -18.72 -15.38 -26.60
N ALA A 183 -18.06 -15.88 -25.56
CA ALA A 183 -17.02 -16.91 -25.68
C ALA A 183 -17.59 -18.29 -26.04
N SER A 184 -18.86 -18.55 -25.70
CA SER A 184 -19.53 -19.84 -25.98
C SER A 184 -20.19 -19.91 -27.36
N THR A 185 -20.05 -18.86 -28.19
CA THR A 185 -20.72 -18.82 -29.50
C THR A 185 -20.26 -19.91 -30.46
N HIS A 186 -19.00 -20.36 -30.36
CA HIS A 186 -18.40 -21.33 -31.27
C HIS A 186 -17.42 -22.25 -30.50
N PRO A 187 -17.26 -23.52 -30.90
CA PRO A 187 -16.21 -24.37 -30.35
C PRO A 187 -14.81 -23.76 -30.56
N PRO A 188 -13.91 -23.83 -29.57
CA PRO A 188 -12.58 -23.25 -29.67
C PRO A 188 -11.75 -23.99 -30.74
N LYS A 189 -11.05 -23.23 -31.60
CA LYS A 189 -10.21 -23.78 -32.67
C LYS A 189 -8.75 -23.34 -32.56
N THR A 190 -8.48 -22.34 -31.75
CA THR A 190 -7.17 -21.74 -31.57
C THR A 190 -6.89 -21.51 -30.09
N VAL A 191 -5.61 -21.41 -29.73
CA VAL A 191 -5.15 -21.02 -28.39
C VAL A 191 -5.80 -19.70 -27.94
N LYS A 192 -6.00 -18.76 -28.88
CA LYS A 192 -6.69 -17.48 -28.62
C LYS A 192 -8.17 -17.69 -28.25
N ASP A 193 -8.88 -18.60 -28.92
CA ASP A 193 -10.28 -18.92 -28.58
C ASP A 193 -10.36 -19.56 -27.19
N LEU A 194 -9.43 -20.48 -26.88
CA LEU A 194 -9.32 -21.06 -25.55
C LEU A 194 -9.04 -20.01 -24.49
N TRP A 195 -8.15 -19.04 -24.75
CA TRP A 195 -7.89 -17.95 -23.81
C TRP A 195 -9.18 -17.19 -23.45
N TRP A 196 -9.99 -16.82 -24.45
CA TRP A 196 -11.25 -16.12 -24.21
C TRP A 196 -12.28 -16.99 -23.46
N LEU A 197 -12.39 -18.27 -23.81
CA LEU A 197 -13.32 -19.20 -23.18
C LEU A 197 -12.95 -19.46 -21.73
N THR A 198 -11.70 -19.81 -21.45
CA THR A 198 -11.22 -20.17 -20.10
C THR A 198 -11.23 -18.98 -19.18
N SER A 199 -10.87 -17.79 -19.69
CA SER A 199 -10.96 -16.57 -18.92
C SER A 199 -12.41 -16.16 -18.60
N ALA A 200 -13.36 -16.40 -19.51
CA ALA A 200 -14.78 -16.19 -19.24
C ALA A 200 -15.35 -17.20 -18.23
N ILE A 201 -14.93 -18.47 -18.31
CA ILE A 201 -15.28 -19.52 -17.32
C ILE A 201 -14.74 -19.14 -15.95
N GLY A 202 -13.47 -18.73 -15.86
CA GLY A 202 -12.84 -18.28 -14.62
C GLY A 202 -13.61 -17.13 -13.97
N ASP A 203 -13.93 -16.08 -14.74
CA ASP A 203 -14.76 -14.96 -14.26
C ASP A 203 -16.16 -15.44 -13.82
N GLY A 204 -16.78 -16.34 -14.58
CA GLY A 204 -18.09 -16.91 -14.27
C GLY A 204 -18.11 -17.73 -12.97
N ARG A 205 -17.07 -18.52 -12.70
CA ARG A 205 -16.95 -19.33 -11.48
C ARG A 205 -16.91 -18.47 -10.22
N LEU A 206 -16.30 -17.28 -10.28
CA LEU A 206 -16.23 -16.34 -9.16
C LEU A 206 -17.60 -15.82 -8.71
N VAL A 207 -18.57 -15.78 -9.62
CA VAL A 207 -19.94 -15.27 -9.38
C VAL A 207 -21.03 -16.31 -9.70
N ARG A 208 -20.69 -17.61 -9.62
CA ARG A 208 -21.58 -18.74 -9.94
C ARG A 208 -22.91 -18.76 -9.17
N SER A 209 -22.98 -18.07 -8.04
CA SER A 209 -24.20 -17.93 -7.23
C SER A 209 -25.28 -17.10 -7.92
N HIS A 210 -24.93 -16.33 -8.96
CA HIS A 210 -25.88 -15.51 -9.72
C HIS A 210 -26.58 -16.32 -10.82
N ASN A 211 -27.92 -16.29 -10.80
CA ASN A 211 -28.76 -17.07 -11.73
C ASN A 211 -28.47 -16.81 -13.21
N GLU A 212 -28.13 -15.57 -13.58
CA GLU A 212 -27.81 -15.18 -14.96
C GLU A 212 -26.49 -15.76 -15.48
N VAL A 213 -25.59 -16.16 -14.58
CA VAL A 213 -24.28 -16.73 -14.91
C VAL A 213 -24.37 -18.25 -15.07
N GLN A 214 -25.19 -18.93 -14.25
CA GLN A 214 -25.20 -20.40 -14.15
C GLN A 214 -25.37 -21.13 -15.49
N ASN A 215 -26.38 -20.76 -16.28
CA ASN A 215 -26.65 -21.43 -17.56
C ASN A 215 -25.52 -21.19 -18.58
N ALA A 216 -25.03 -19.95 -18.67
CA ALA A 216 -23.96 -19.58 -19.60
C ALA A 216 -22.62 -20.23 -19.19
N LEU A 217 -22.37 -20.37 -17.88
CA LEU A 217 -21.20 -21.06 -17.34
C LEU A 217 -21.24 -22.55 -17.68
N GLN A 218 -22.38 -23.21 -17.48
CA GLN A 218 -22.54 -24.62 -17.82
C GLN A 218 -22.32 -24.90 -19.32
N GLU A 219 -22.81 -24.01 -20.19
CA GLU A 219 -22.58 -24.11 -21.65
C GLU A 219 -21.09 -23.93 -21.99
N ALA A 220 -20.44 -22.92 -21.44
CA ALA A 220 -19.01 -22.67 -21.63
C ALA A 220 -18.14 -23.84 -21.16
N GLU A 221 -18.42 -24.39 -19.98
CA GLU A 221 -17.71 -25.55 -19.43
C GLU A 221 -17.91 -26.80 -20.30
N SER A 222 -19.11 -27.00 -20.83
CA SER A 222 -19.39 -28.10 -21.77
C SER A 222 -18.58 -27.96 -23.07
N LEU A 223 -18.42 -26.73 -23.56
CA LEU A 223 -17.57 -26.44 -24.73
C LEU A 223 -16.10 -26.65 -24.44
N LEU A 224 -15.62 -26.26 -23.26
CA LEU A 224 -14.24 -26.50 -22.85
C LEU A 224 -13.95 -28.00 -22.71
N GLN A 225 -14.87 -28.78 -22.12
CA GLN A 225 -14.77 -30.24 -22.03
C GLN A 225 -14.76 -30.94 -23.40
N ALA A 226 -15.42 -30.34 -24.40
CA ALA A 226 -15.44 -30.85 -25.76
C ALA A 226 -14.26 -30.35 -26.62
N ALA A 227 -13.40 -29.48 -26.09
CA ALA A 227 -12.26 -28.94 -26.83
C ALA A 227 -11.20 -30.03 -27.11
N PRO A 228 -10.46 -29.94 -28.22
CA PRO A 228 -9.39 -30.90 -28.53
C PRO A 228 -8.32 -30.91 -27.44
N ALA A 229 -7.94 -32.09 -26.94
CA ALA A 229 -6.98 -32.22 -25.85
C ALA A 229 -5.59 -31.68 -26.23
N ASP A 230 -5.16 -31.86 -27.47
CA ASP A 230 -3.92 -31.29 -28.02
C ASP A 230 -3.94 -29.76 -27.99
N LEU A 231 -5.10 -29.14 -28.27
CA LEU A 231 -5.26 -27.69 -28.19
C LEU A 231 -5.24 -27.19 -26.74
N ILE A 232 -5.79 -27.95 -25.79
CA ILE A 232 -5.74 -27.61 -24.35
C ILE A 232 -4.30 -27.66 -23.85
N GLU A 233 -3.53 -28.69 -24.21
CA GLU A 233 -2.13 -28.80 -23.80
C GLU A 233 -1.27 -27.70 -24.45
N GLU A 234 -1.46 -27.42 -25.75
CA GLU A 234 -0.80 -26.27 -26.40
C GLU A 234 -1.15 -24.95 -25.70
N PHE A 235 -2.40 -24.77 -25.26
CA PHE A 235 -2.81 -23.59 -24.53
C PHE A 235 -2.14 -23.49 -23.15
N LYS A 236 -2.05 -24.59 -22.40
CA LYS A 236 -1.35 -24.62 -21.10
C LYS A 236 0.11 -24.21 -21.25
N ASP A 237 0.79 -24.66 -22.30
CA ASP A 237 2.19 -24.27 -22.61
C ASP A 237 2.35 -22.76 -22.88
N THR A 238 1.25 -22.05 -23.19
CA THR A 238 1.29 -20.59 -23.39
C THR A 238 1.13 -19.78 -22.11
N LEU A 239 0.76 -20.42 -20.99
CA LEU A 239 0.54 -19.77 -19.70
C LEU A 239 1.89 -19.41 -19.06
N ASP A 240 2.17 -18.12 -18.96
CA ASP A 240 3.45 -17.58 -18.49
C ASP A 240 3.47 -17.43 -16.95
N TRP A 241 3.43 -18.56 -16.24
CA TRP A 241 3.42 -18.60 -14.77
C TRP A 241 4.66 -17.91 -14.16
N GLU A 242 5.85 -18.26 -14.64
CA GLU A 242 7.12 -17.69 -14.17
C GLU A 242 7.21 -16.20 -14.50
N GLY A 243 6.82 -15.79 -15.70
CA GLY A 243 6.87 -14.38 -16.10
C GLY A 243 5.96 -13.49 -15.27
N VAL A 244 4.79 -13.97 -14.84
CA VAL A 244 3.90 -13.21 -13.94
C VAL A 244 4.48 -13.13 -12.52
N LEU A 245 5.13 -14.18 -12.01
CA LEU A 245 5.83 -14.13 -10.71
C LEU A 245 7.03 -13.17 -10.75
N ASP A 246 7.80 -13.18 -11.84
CA ASP A 246 8.90 -12.23 -12.05
C ASP A 246 8.39 -10.79 -12.06
N GLU A 247 7.28 -10.52 -12.76
CA GLU A 247 6.65 -9.20 -12.78
C GLU A 247 6.17 -8.75 -11.39
N LEU A 248 5.59 -9.66 -10.62
CA LEU A 248 5.18 -9.42 -9.25
C LEU A 248 6.39 -9.10 -8.34
N ALA A 249 7.43 -9.93 -8.40
CA ALA A 249 8.67 -9.74 -7.63
C ALA A 249 9.39 -8.43 -7.99
N GLU A 250 9.40 -8.05 -9.27
CA GLU A 250 9.93 -6.77 -9.71
C GLU A 250 9.11 -5.59 -9.19
N SER A 251 7.78 -5.70 -9.24
CA SER A 251 6.89 -4.61 -8.79
C SER A 251 7.11 -4.29 -7.31
N LEU A 252 7.32 -5.31 -6.46
CA LEU A 252 7.62 -5.16 -5.02
C LEU A 252 8.94 -4.46 -4.72
N GLN A 253 9.90 -4.46 -5.66
CA GLN A 253 11.19 -3.78 -5.50
C GLN A 253 11.14 -2.29 -5.87
N GLU A 254 10.09 -1.86 -6.58
CA GLU A 254 9.97 -0.50 -7.09
C GLU A 254 8.90 0.30 -6.35
N PRO A 255 9.11 1.58 -6.03
CA PRO A 255 8.16 2.41 -5.26
C PRO A 255 6.97 2.89 -6.12
N ARG A 256 6.23 1.97 -6.74
CA ARG A 256 5.13 2.25 -7.66
C ARG A 256 3.95 1.28 -7.43
N PRO A 257 2.97 1.66 -6.60
CA PRO A 257 1.83 0.79 -6.29
C PRO A 257 1.05 0.35 -7.52
N GLU A 258 0.97 1.20 -8.54
CA GLU A 258 0.22 0.90 -9.77
C GLU A 258 0.82 -0.28 -10.55
N ASP A 259 2.14 -0.48 -10.45
CA ASP A 259 2.82 -1.58 -11.14
C ASP A 259 2.56 -2.91 -10.40
N LEU A 260 2.42 -2.88 -9.07
CA LEU A 260 2.00 -4.05 -8.28
C LEU A 260 0.53 -4.40 -8.52
N GLU A 261 -0.37 -3.41 -8.53
CA GLU A 261 -1.80 -3.65 -8.80
C GLU A 261 -2.01 -4.34 -10.16
N ALA A 262 -1.25 -3.93 -11.19
CA ALA A 262 -1.28 -4.57 -12.51
C ALA A 262 -0.75 -6.02 -12.48
N ALA A 263 0.34 -6.29 -11.74
CA ALA A 263 0.88 -7.63 -11.57
C ALA A 263 -0.10 -8.55 -10.81
N LEU A 264 -0.77 -8.04 -9.77
CA LEU A 264 -1.81 -8.74 -9.02
C LEU A 264 -3.05 -9.01 -9.88
N ALA A 265 -3.46 -8.07 -10.74
CA ALA A 265 -4.54 -8.28 -11.70
C ALA A 265 -4.21 -9.39 -12.71
N SER A 266 -2.96 -9.43 -13.19
CA SER A 266 -2.47 -10.49 -14.09
C SER A 266 -2.42 -11.84 -13.39
N SER A 267 -2.00 -11.87 -12.12
CA SER A 267 -2.01 -13.06 -11.26
C SER A 267 -3.43 -13.61 -11.07
N ALA A 268 -4.41 -12.75 -10.78
CA ALA A 268 -5.81 -13.13 -10.67
C ALA A 268 -6.36 -13.72 -11.98
N GLU A 269 -6.04 -13.13 -13.13
CA GLU A 269 -6.48 -13.65 -14.43
C GLU A 269 -5.85 -15.01 -14.74
N LEU A 270 -4.57 -15.19 -14.42
CA LEU A 270 -3.86 -16.45 -14.64
C LEU A 270 -4.38 -17.58 -13.74
N LEU A 271 -4.63 -17.30 -12.44
CA LEU A 271 -5.27 -18.24 -11.52
C LEU A 271 -6.68 -18.63 -11.99
N ALA A 272 -7.47 -17.68 -12.49
CA ALA A 272 -8.80 -17.95 -13.02
C ALA A 272 -8.77 -18.85 -14.26
N ILE A 273 -7.80 -18.61 -15.16
CA ILE A 273 -7.59 -19.41 -16.37
C ILE A 273 -7.09 -20.82 -16.02
N GLY A 274 -6.11 -20.93 -15.13
CA GLY A 274 -5.53 -22.20 -14.69
C GLY A 274 -6.56 -23.12 -14.05
N ASP A 275 -7.40 -22.56 -13.16
CA ASP A 275 -8.53 -23.26 -12.57
C ASP A 275 -9.53 -23.74 -13.64
N ALA A 276 -9.83 -22.92 -14.65
CA ALA A 276 -10.73 -23.28 -15.73
C ALA A 276 -10.23 -24.46 -16.57
N VAL A 277 -8.93 -24.51 -16.89
CA VAL A 277 -8.32 -25.57 -17.73
C VAL A 277 -7.84 -26.80 -16.96
N GLY A 278 -8.01 -26.83 -15.63
CA GLY A 278 -7.57 -27.94 -14.80
C GLY A 278 -6.04 -28.04 -14.69
N ALA A 279 -5.33 -26.91 -14.67
CA ALA A 279 -3.90 -26.82 -14.37
C ALA A 279 -3.69 -26.71 -12.84
N GLU A 280 -4.22 -27.69 -12.08
CA GLU A 280 -4.28 -27.64 -10.62
C GLU A 280 -2.88 -27.61 -9.97
N GLU A 281 -1.94 -28.42 -10.48
CA GLU A 281 -0.57 -28.49 -9.95
C GLU A 281 0.16 -27.15 -10.15
N GLU A 282 0.08 -26.58 -11.35
CA GLU A 282 0.70 -25.29 -11.69
C GLU A 282 0.04 -24.13 -10.95
N THR A 283 -1.29 -24.14 -10.82
CA THR A 283 -2.05 -23.13 -10.07
C THR A 283 -1.66 -23.13 -8.60
N ASN A 284 -1.53 -24.30 -7.98
CA ASN A 284 -1.10 -24.42 -6.58
C ASN A 284 0.35 -23.97 -6.40
N ALA A 285 1.27 -24.42 -7.27
CA ALA A 285 2.67 -24.00 -7.21
C ALA A 285 2.84 -22.48 -7.39
N PHE A 286 2.12 -21.89 -8.36
CA PHE A 286 2.10 -20.44 -8.55
C PHE A 286 1.55 -19.71 -7.32
N PHE A 287 0.48 -20.22 -6.72
CA PHE A 287 -0.13 -19.61 -5.53
C PHE A 287 0.82 -19.62 -4.32
N GLU A 288 1.51 -20.74 -4.08
CA GLU A 288 2.50 -20.85 -2.99
C GLU A 288 3.64 -19.82 -3.13
N GLU A 289 4.16 -19.64 -4.35
CA GLU A 289 5.20 -18.64 -4.61
C GLU A 289 4.66 -17.20 -4.52
N LEU A 290 3.43 -16.97 -5.00
CA LEU A 290 2.76 -15.67 -4.87
C LEU A 290 2.59 -15.27 -3.40
N GLU A 291 2.15 -16.19 -2.54
CA GLU A 291 1.99 -15.96 -1.10
C GLU A 291 3.30 -15.53 -0.45
N ILE A 292 4.41 -16.17 -0.82
CA ILE A 292 5.76 -15.79 -0.37
C ILE A 292 6.13 -14.38 -0.83
N LEU A 293 5.83 -14.03 -2.09
CA LEU A 293 6.17 -12.72 -2.66
C LEU A 293 5.35 -11.59 -2.02
N VAL A 294 4.03 -11.72 -1.95
CA VAL A 294 3.15 -10.65 -1.43
C VAL A 294 3.37 -10.40 0.06
N ALA A 295 3.91 -11.38 0.81
CA ALA A 295 4.36 -11.14 2.17
C ALA A 295 5.41 -10.03 2.29
N TRP A 296 6.07 -9.61 1.20
CA TRP A 296 7.03 -8.50 1.15
C TRP A 296 6.45 -7.17 0.67
N VAL A 297 5.13 -7.04 0.58
CA VAL A 297 4.48 -5.75 0.28
C VAL A 297 5.00 -4.66 1.24
N PRO A 298 5.46 -3.50 0.74
CA PRO A 298 5.84 -2.34 1.55
C PRO A 298 4.64 -1.67 2.22
N SER A 299 4.88 -1.00 3.34
CA SER A 299 3.78 -0.46 4.17
C SER A 299 3.21 0.83 3.63
N GLU A 300 3.99 1.54 2.82
CA GLU A 300 3.53 2.72 2.10
C GLU A 300 2.38 2.38 1.14
N TRP A 301 2.10 1.10 0.91
CA TRP A 301 1.04 0.60 0.03
C TRP A 301 -0.18 0.08 0.80
N SER A 302 -0.44 0.59 2.00
CA SER A 302 -1.62 0.27 2.82
C SER A 302 -2.97 0.33 2.09
N HIS A 303 -3.11 1.20 1.07
CA HIS A 303 -4.30 1.27 0.21
C HIS A 303 -4.61 -0.03 -0.55
N LEU A 304 -3.63 -0.92 -0.72
CA LEU A 304 -3.84 -2.23 -1.30
C LEU A 304 -4.76 -3.11 -0.45
N ALA A 305 -4.75 -2.95 0.88
CA ALA A 305 -5.65 -3.70 1.76
C ALA A 305 -7.12 -3.39 1.44
N GLU A 306 -7.48 -2.11 1.31
CA GLU A 306 -8.83 -1.70 0.94
C GLU A 306 -9.23 -2.19 -0.46
N SER A 307 -8.30 -2.13 -1.42
CA SER A 307 -8.51 -2.60 -2.80
C SER A 307 -8.71 -4.12 -2.85
N ALA A 308 -7.87 -4.87 -2.14
CA ALA A 308 -7.93 -6.32 -2.04
C ALA A 308 -9.21 -6.78 -1.34
N HIS A 309 -9.58 -6.13 -0.23
CA HIS A 309 -10.83 -6.37 0.48
C HIS A 309 -12.05 -6.18 -0.44
N ALA A 310 -12.08 -5.07 -1.19
CA ALA A 310 -13.17 -4.79 -2.12
C ALA A 310 -13.28 -5.85 -3.22
N ARG A 311 -12.15 -6.39 -3.71
CA ARG A 311 -12.13 -7.48 -4.71
C ARG A 311 -12.54 -8.82 -4.10
N ALA A 312 -12.03 -9.19 -2.94
CA ALA A 312 -12.42 -10.40 -2.22
C ALA A 312 -13.93 -10.41 -1.90
N ALA A 313 -14.48 -9.27 -1.48
CA ALA A 313 -15.91 -9.11 -1.23
C ALA A 313 -16.78 -9.37 -2.47
N ILE A 314 -16.28 -9.09 -3.69
CA ILE A 314 -17.00 -9.40 -4.93
C ILE A 314 -17.13 -10.92 -5.13
N TYR A 315 -16.11 -11.67 -4.71
CA TYR A 315 -16.02 -13.12 -4.92
C TYR A 315 -16.48 -13.94 -3.70
N ALA A 316 -17.06 -13.27 -2.70
CA ALA A 316 -17.45 -13.87 -1.43
C ALA A 316 -18.40 -15.07 -1.65
N GLY A 317 -18.02 -16.23 -1.13
CA GLY A 317 -18.76 -17.48 -1.29
C GLY A 317 -18.38 -18.32 -2.51
N SER A 318 -17.38 -17.92 -3.30
CA SER A 318 -16.69 -18.82 -4.23
C SER A 318 -15.56 -19.58 -3.52
N GLU A 319 -15.34 -20.85 -3.87
CA GLU A 319 -14.15 -21.60 -3.47
C GLU A 319 -13.15 -21.51 -4.63
N SER A 320 -12.53 -20.35 -4.81
CA SER A 320 -11.64 -20.08 -5.95
C SER A 320 -10.23 -19.65 -5.49
N PRO A 321 -9.16 -20.07 -6.20
CA PRO A 321 -7.81 -19.58 -5.94
C PRO A 321 -7.68 -18.05 -6.07
N VAL A 322 -8.51 -17.40 -6.89
CA VAL A 322 -8.50 -15.94 -7.04
C VAL A 322 -9.00 -15.24 -5.77
N LEU A 323 -10.06 -15.76 -5.14
CA LEU A 323 -10.55 -15.22 -3.86
C LEU A 323 -9.45 -15.32 -2.80
N ARG A 324 -8.87 -16.52 -2.65
CA ARG A 324 -7.76 -16.77 -1.71
C ARG A 324 -6.58 -15.83 -1.95
N MET A 325 -6.28 -15.52 -3.22
CA MET A 325 -5.18 -14.63 -3.57
C MET A 325 -5.44 -13.21 -3.03
N TRP A 326 -6.65 -12.68 -3.23
CA TRP A 326 -6.99 -11.35 -2.74
C TRP A 326 -7.05 -11.29 -1.21
N GLU A 327 -7.51 -12.35 -0.53
CA GLU A 327 -7.45 -12.45 0.93
C GLU A 327 -5.99 -12.42 1.44
N VAL A 328 -5.09 -13.20 0.82
CA VAL A 328 -3.66 -13.19 1.17
C VAL A 328 -3.02 -11.82 0.92
N VAL A 329 -3.38 -11.14 -0.16
CA VAL A 329 -2.89 -9.78 -0.46
C VAL A 329 -3.39 -8.78 0.59
N GLU A 330 -4.67 -8.86 0.99
CA GLU A 330 -5.24 -8.02 2.03
C GLU A 330 -4.47 -8.20 3.34
N ASP A 331 -4.29 -9.46 3.78
CA ASP A 331 -3.56 -9.80 5.00
C ASP A 331 -2.10 -9.34 4.95
N ALA A 332 -1.42 -9.54 3.81
CA ALA A 332 -0.04 -9.14 3.64
C ALA A 332 0.15 -7.61 3.65
N ALA A 333 -0.76 -6.86 3.02
CA ALA A 333 -0.75 -5.40 3.04
C ALA A 333 -1.03 -4.85 4.45
N LEU A 334 -1.97 -5.46 5.20
CA LEU A 334 -2.20 -5.12 6.60
C LEU A 334 -0.98 -5.45 7.48
N ALA A 335 -0.37 -6.62 7.28
CA ALA A 335 0.84 -7.01 8.00
C ALA A 335 2.04 -6.11 7.67
N ALA A 336 2.14 -5.60 6.44
CA ALA A 336 3.16 -4.62 6.06
C ALA A 336 3.06 -3.36 6.93
N VAL A 337 1.85 -2.78 7.01
CA VAL A 337 1.56 -1.62 7.87
C VAL A 337 1.99 -1.86 9.30
N VAL A 338 1.74 -3.07 9.84
CA VAL A 338 2.16 -3.45 11.19
C VAL A 338 3.69 -3.58 11.32
N ARG A 339 4.40 -4.06 10.28
CA ARG A 339 5.86 -4.25 10.30
C ARG A 339 6.67 -2.95 10.22
N GLU A 340 6.28 -1.95 9.43
CA GLU A 340 6.98 -0.64 9.47
C GLU A 340 6.66 0.16 10.72
N SER A 341 5.54 -0.11 11.39
CA SER A 341 5.23 0.49 12.69
C SER A 341 6.04 -0.08 13.88
N GLU A 342 6.86 -1.13 13.68
CA GLU A 342 7.66 -1.76 14.75
C GLU A 342 9.18 -1.83 14.43
N PRO A 343 10.06 -1.06 15.10
CA PRO A 343 11.49 -1.24 14.99
C PRO A 343 12.01 -2.07 16.18
N ALA A 344 12.01 -3.41 16.07
CA ALA A 344 13.08 -4.33 16.53
C ALA A 344 12.60 -5.75 16.90
N VAL A 345 12.25 -6.60 15.92
CA VAL A 345 12.59 -8.04 16.01
C VAL A 345 12.76 -8.62 14.59
N ARG A 346 13.98 -9.02 14.25
CA ARG A 346 14.17 -10.32 13.58
C ARG A 346 15.09 -11.10 14.52
N PRO A 347 14.67 -12.30 14.97
CA PRO A 347 14.52 -13.40 14.04
C PRO A 347 13.25 -14.25 14.24
N ALA A 348 12.82 -14.85 13.13
CA ALA A 348 11.96 -16.03 13.01
C ALA A 348 11.71 -16.82 14.31
N ALA A 349 10.46 -16.84 14.76
CA ALA A 349 9.92 -17.92 15.59
C ALA A 349 8.37 -17.86 15.59
N THR A 350 7.75 -18.30 14.50
CA THR A 350 6.72 -19.37 14.39
C THR A 350 5.88 -19.83 15.62
N LEU A 351 5.80 -19.09 16.74
CA LEU A 351 5.30 -19.57 18.04
C LEU A 351 4.15 -18.74 18.63
N VAL A 352 3.84 -17.54 18.13
CA VAL A 352 2.71 -16.75 18.65
C VAL A 352 1.39 -17.02 17.91
N ASP A 353 1.43 -17.52 16.67
CA ASP A 353 0.22 -17.91 15.91
C ASP A 353 -0.74 -18.87 16.63
N ALA A 354 -0.34 -19.62 17.67
CA ALA A 354 -1.14 -20.78 18.07
C ALA A 354 -2.06 -20.64 19.31
N LEU A 355 -1.86 -19.70 20.24
CA LEU A 355 -2.28 -19.97 21.63
C LEU A 355 -3.35 -19.10 22.31
N PHE A 356 -3.63 -17.84 21.95
CA PHE A 356 -4.50 -17.01 22.81
C PHE A 356 -5.50 -16.06 22.08
N PRO A 357 -6.79 -16.41 22.04
CA PRO A 357 -7.88 -15.63 21.43
C PRO A 357 -8.46 -14.61 22.44
N LYS A 358 -8.19 -13.31 22.27
CA LYS A 358 -8.82 -12.15 22.98
C LYS A 358 -8.37 -11.90 24.46
N PRO A 359 -8.40 -10.65 25.01
CA PRO A 359 -7.20 -9.85 25.34
C PRO A 359 -7.20 -9.18 26.76
N SER A 360 -6.27 -8.23 27.07
CA SER A 360 -6.46 -7.20 28.13
C SER A 360 -5.90 -5.80 27.75
N ARG A 361 -6.44 -4.72 28.36
CA ARG A 361 -6.19 -3.30 28.02
C ARG A 361 -4.85 -2.74 28.51
N PHE A 362 -4.23 -3.33 29.53
CA PHE A 362 -2.92 -2.92 30.08
C PHE A 362 -1.76 -3.30 29.13
N ALA A 363 -1.88 -4.42 28.43
CA ALA A 363 -0.97 -4.79 27.35
C ALA A 363 -1.01 -3.76 26.20
N ARG A 364 -2.19 -3.21 25.88
CA ARG A 364 -2.31 -2.13 24.87
C ARG A 364 -1.57 -0.85 25.24
N TRP A 365 -1.42 -0.53 26.52
CA TRP A 365 -0.76 0.70 26.97
C TRP A 365 0.75 0.57 27.10
N SER A 366 1.24 -0.56 27.63
CA SER A 366 2.67 -0.85 27.67
C SER A 366 3.27 -1.00 26.27
N THR A 367 2.55 -1.62 25.32
CA THR A 367 2.91 -1.62 23.90
C THR A 367 2.96 -0.21 23.32
N ARG A 368 2.02 0.67 23.70
CA ARG A 368 1.92 2.04 23.18
C ARG A 368 2.98 3.01 23.74
N ILE A 369 3.40 2.84 24.99
CA ILE A 369 4.51 3.59 25.58
C ILE A 369 5.86 3.08 25.03
N ALA A 370 5.99 1.78 24.78
CA ALA A 370 7.15 1.21 24.12
C ALA A 370 7.26 1.66 22.65
N GLU A 371 6.14 1.79 21.93
CA GLU A 371 6.04 2.41 20.59
C GLU A 371 6.52 3.87 20.60
N VAL A 372 6.18 4.66 21.63
CA VAL A 372 6.47 6.11 21.68
C VAL A 372 7.89 6.44 22.18
N THR A 373 8.50 5.60 23.01
CA THR A 373 9.81 5.89 23.65
C THR A 373 11.05 5.60 22.78
N SER A 374 10.85 5.13 21.54
CA SER A 374 11.91 4.66 20.64
C SER A 374 12.64 5.77 19.85
N GLN A 375 12.03 6.94 19.66
CA GLN A 375 12.59 8.00 18.81
C GLN A 375 13.04 9.23 19.59
N ALA A 376 14.33 9.30 19.91
CA ALA A 376 15.00 10.56 20.24
C ALA A 376 16.34 10.62 19.50
N SER A 377 16.69 11.80 19.00
CA SER A 377 17.98 12.10 18.34
C SER A 377 19.16 11.79 19.27
N GLU A 378 20.27 11.25 18.74
CA GLU A 378 21.47 10.90 19.54
C GLU A 378 22.04 12.09 20.34
N THR A 379 21.91 13.32 19.84
CA THR A 379 22.38 14.54 20.53
C THR A 379 21.47 14.97 21.69
N VAL A 380 20.16 14.71 21.56
CA VAL A 380 19.15 14.97 22.60
C VAL A 380 19.17 13.83 23.63
N LYS A 381 19.37 12.57 23.20
CA LYS A 381 19.55 11.39 24.04
C LYS A 381 20.71 11.55 25.03
N ASP A 382 21.91 11.95 24.58
CA ASP A 382 23.10 12.13 25.46
C ASP A 382 22.92 13.24 26.51
N TRP A 383 22.17 14.31 26.18
CA TRP A 383 21.89 15.42 27.12
C TRP A 383 20.76 15.08 28.12
N ILE A 384 19.74 14.37 27.65
CA ILE A 384 18.61 13.90 28.47
C ILE A 384 19.04 12.77 29.40
N GLU A 385 19.85 11.81 28.95
CA GLU A 385 20.42 10.76 29.80
C GLU A 385 21.19 11.36 31.00
N LYS A 386 22.03 12.37 30.76
CA LYS A 386 22.75 13.09 31.83
C LYS A 386 21.85 13.89 32.78
N SER A 387 20.70 14.37 32.30
CA SER A 387 19.72 15.10 33.13
C SER A 387 18.83 14.16 33.95
N LEU A 388 18.56 12.97 33.44
CA LEU A 388 17.76 11.93 34.10
C LEU A 388 18.58 11.12 35.11
N GLU A 389 19.88 10.91 34.88
CA GLU A 389 20.80 10.35 35.88
C GLU A 389 20.86 11.20 37.16
N ALA A 390 20.49 12.48 37.09
CA ALA A 390 20.39 13.40 38.22
C ALA A 390 19.04 13.33 38.97
N ILE A 391 18.07 12.52 38.51
CA ILE A 391 16.76 12.31 39.15
C ILE A 391 16.75 10.94 39.85
N ALA A 392 16.79 10.96 41.18
CA ALA A 392 16.76 9.78 42.05
C ALA A 392 15.38 9.63 42.73
N ILE A 393 14.67 8.56 42.41
CA ILE A 393 13.46 8.14 43.14
C ILE A 393 13.91 7.26 44.31
N GLN A 394 13.54 7.64 45.53
CA GLN A 394 13.89 6.91 46.74
C GLN A 394 12.62 6.67 47.57
N GLU A 395 12.55 5.54 48.25
CA GLU A 395 11.63 5.43 49.39
C GLU A 395 11.98 6.56 50.37
N PRO A 396 11.01 7.33 50.87
CA PRO A 396 11.31 8.32 51.89
C PRO A 396 12.01 7.58 53.04
N MET A 397 13.17 8.09 53.47
CA MET A 397 13.79 7.55 54.68
C MET A 397 12.73 7.61 55.78
N PRO A 398 12.50 6.51 56.52
CA PRO A 398 11.46 6.49 57.54
C PRO A 398 11.75 7.62 58.54
N MET A 399 11.00 8.71 58.45
CA MET A 399 11.09 9.77 59.45
C MET A 399 10.55 9.14 60.74
N MET A 400 11.37 9.16 61.79
CA MET A 400 10.96 8.75 63.13
C MET A 400 9.91 9.74 63.67
N SER A 401 8.69 9.66 63.16
CA SER A 401 7.54 10.42 63.63
C SER A 401 6.26 9.59 63.45
N GLY A 402 6.11 8.59 64.32
CA GLY A 402 4.94 8.42 65.18
C GLY A 402 3.55 8.14 64.60
N ASN A 403 3.27 8.29 63.31
CA ASN A 403 1.97 7.97 62.73
C ASN A 403 2.15 7.18 61.43
N VAL A 404 1.93 5.86 61.53
CA VAL A 404 1.81 4.96 60.39
C VAL A 404 0.42 5.15 59.81
N THR A 405 0.29 5.98 58.78
CA THR A 405 -0.87 5.96 57.89
C THR A 405 -0.66 4.87 56.85
N GLU A 406 -1.68 4.04 56.61
CA GLU A 406 -1.72 2.83 55.77
C GLU A 406 -1.48 3.08 54.26
N ARG A 407 -0.81 4.16 53.89
CA ARG A 407 -0.49 4.54 52.51
C ARG A 407 1.02 4.47 52.31
N GLU A 408 1.47 3.70 51.32
CA GLU A 408 2.87 3.76 50.90
C GLU A 408 3.10 5.13 50.23
N THR A 409 4.03 5.90 50.79
CA THR A 409 4.39 7.23 50.27
C THR A 409 5.78 7.13 49.65
N TRP A 410 5.94 7.68 48.45
CA TRP A 410 7.18 7.61 47.69
C TRP A 410 7.71 9.02 47.44
N GLU A 411 9.03 9.22 47.58
CA GLU A 411 9.68 10.53 47.41
C GLU A 411 10.50 10.56 46.10
N VAL A 412 10.08 11.41 45.17
CA VAL A 412 10.73 11.60 43.87
C VAL A 412 11.65 12.81 43.95
N ARG A 413 12.97 12.62 43.97
CA ARG A 413 13.97 13.71 44.02
C ARG A 413 14.74 13.84 42.70
N GLY A 414 15.16 15.05 42.35
CA GLY A 414 16.03 15.24 41.19
C GLY A 414 16.09 16.65 40.63
N THR A 415 17.20 16.98 39.97
CA THR A 415 17.40 18.31 39.35
C THR A 415 17.58 18.15 37.84
N PRO A 416 16.61 18.57 36.99
CA PRO A 416 16.86 18.69 35.56
C PRO A 416 17.98 19.72 35.30
N LEU A 417 18.86 19.49 34.32
CA LEU A 417 19.96 20.42 34.06
C LEU A 417 19.44 21.82 33.64
N PRO A 418 20.09 22.91 34.07
CA PRO A 418 19.57 24.29 34.03
C PRO A 418 19.35 24.90 32.63
N ASN A 419 19.67 24.17 31.56
CA ASN A 419 19.59 24.65 30.19
C ASN A 419 18.43 24.01 29.39
N ALA A 420 17.54 23.26 30.05
CA ALA A 420 16.31 22.71 29.46
C ALA A 420 15.25 23.82 29.29
N PRO A 421 14.72 24.08 28.08
CA PRO A 421 13.78 25.19 27.89
C PRO A 421 12.39 24.94 28.49
N THR A 422 11.86 23.71 28.45
CA THR A 422 10.54 23.34 29.04
C THR A 422 10.38 21.84 29.38
N TYR A 423 9.68 21.53 30.48
CA TYR A 423 9.31 20.16 30.86
C TYR A 423 7.92 20.06 31.52
N LYS A 424 7.33 18.86 31.50
CA LYS A 424 6.05 18.48 32.12
C LYS A 424 6.14 17.08 32.73
N MET A 425 5.53 16.85 33.88
CA MET A 425 5.53 15.57 34.57
C MET A 425 4.12 15.15 34.98
N PHE A 426 3.81 13.88 34.76
CA PHE A 426 2.51 13.28 35.01
C PHE A 426 2.63 12.01 35.85
N VAL A 427 1.59 11.70 36.63
CA VAL A 427 1.43 10.41 37.32
C VAL A 427 0.14 9.75 36.85
N VAL A 428 0.22 8.48 36.47
CA VAL A 428 -0.91 7.64 36.09
C VAL A 428 -1.02 6.49 37.08
N ASP A 429 -2.15 6.38 37.76
CA ASP A 429 -2.48 5.27 38.66
C ASP A 429 -3.97 4.94 38.51
N ASP A 430 -4.49 4.07 39.39
CA ASP A 430 -5.89 3.65 39.34
C ASP A 430 -6.88 4.80 39.60
N GLU A 431 -6.48 5.82 40.37
CA GLU A 431 -7.32 7.00 40.66
C GLU A 431 -7.26 8.02 39.52
N TYR A 432 -6.09 8.17 38.90
CA TYR A 432 -5.83 9.10 37.80
C TYR A 432 -5.43 8.36 36.52
N PRO A 433 -6.34 7.58 35.90
CA PRO A 433 -6.02 6.70 34.77
C PRO A 433 -5.70 7.46 33.47
N GLU A 434 -6.03 8.75 33.39
CA GLU A 434 -5.71 9.63 32.26
C GLU A 434 -4.44 10.48 32.49
N GLY A 435 -3.83 10.37 33.67
CA GLY A 435 -2.62 11.08 34.07
C GLY A 435 -2.86 12.47 34.65
N GLU A 436 -2.36 12.70 35.87
CA GLU A 436 -2.43 13.99 36.58
C GLU A 436 -1.14 14.81 36.39
N ASP A 437 -1.25 16.09 36.02
CA ASP A 437 -0.09 17.00 35.83
C ASP A 437 0.47 17.46 37.17
N VAL A 438 1.59 16.86 37.57
CA VAL A 438 2.29 17.16 38.83
C VAL A 438 3.45 18.15 38.66
N THR A 439 3.61 18.77 37.49
CA THR A 439 4.79 19.59 37.16
C THR A 439 5.07 20.71 38.17
N ASN A 440 4.02 21.37 38.68
CA ASN A 440 4.15 22.48 39.62
C ASN A 440 4.45 22.04 41.06
N HIS A 441 4.25 20.76 41.37
CA HIS A 441 4.53 20.17 42.68
C HIS A 441 5.99 19.72 42.80
N PHE A 442 6.71 19.69 41.69
CA PHE A 442 8.10 19.30 41.62
C PHE A 442 9.04 20.51 41.65
N THR A 443 9.76 20.68 42.75
CA THR A 443 10.85 21.66 42.83
C THR A 443 12.20 20.95 42.64
N PRO A 444 13.10 21.44 41.77
CA PRO A 444 14.37 20.75 41.47
C PRO A 444 15.31 20.54 42.67
N SER A 445 15.10 21.28 43.78
CA SER A 445 15.87 21.19 45.02
C SER A 445 15.23 20.35 46.12
N GLU A 446 13.90 20.16 46.11
CA GLU A 446 13.17 19.49 47.20
C GLU A 446 12.43 18.22 46.72
N GLY A 447 12.23 18.04 45.42
CA GLY A 447 11.46 16.92 44.86
C GLY A 447 9.95 17.08 45.07
N PHE A 448 9.20 15.99 44.93
CA PHE A 448 7.79 15.91 45.34
C PHE A 448 7.45 14.53 45.91
N ILE A 449 6.40 14.47 46.74
CA ILE A 449 5.90 13.24 47.35
C ILE A 449 4.55 12.90 46.74
N TRP A 450 4.38 11.65 46.30
CA TRP A 450 3.10 11.11 45.82
C TRP A 450 2.65 9.99 46.76
N GLU A 451 1.37 10.00 47.11
CA GLU A 451 0.77 8.98 47.99
C GLU A 451 -0.18 8.12 47.17
N LEU A 452 0.00 6.80 47.22
CA LEU A 452 -0.94 5.87 46.59
C LEU A 452 -2.04 5.49 47.59
N GLU A 453 -3.28 5.41 47.11
CA GLU A 453 -4.42 5.07 47.98
C GLU A 453 -4.34 3.64 48.52
N GLU A 454 -3.83 2.69 47.73
CA GLU A 454 -3.68 1.29 48.11
C GLU A 454 -2.22 0.82 48.02
N PRO A 455 -1.68 0.09 49.02
CA PRO A 455 -0.29 -0.37 49.05
C PRO A 455 0.09 -1.33 47.91
N GLU A 456 -0.89 -1.93 47.23
CA GLU A 456 -0.69 -2.88 46.13
C GLU A 456 -0.87 -2.23 44.75
N SER A 457 -1.24 -0.94 44.68
CA SER A 457 -1.45 -0.25 43.41
C SER A 457 -0.13 0.07 42.70
N GLU A 458 -0.12 -0.14 41.39
CA GLU A 458 0.98 0.30 40.52
C GLU A 458 0.76 1.75 40.08
N ALA A 459 1.84 2.50 39.96
CA ALA A 459 1.79 3.85 39.43
C ALA A 459 2.86 4.04 38.35
N LEU A 460 2.54 4.84 37.34
CA LEU A 460 3.42 5.16 36.23
C LEU A 460 3.70 6.66 36.23
N ILE A 461 4.97 7.01 36.47
CA ILE A 461 5.43 8.40 36.30
C ILE A 461 5.84 8.60 34.85
N ILE A 462 5.35 9.68 34.24
CA ILE A 462 5.66 10.07 32.87
C ILE A 462 6.25 11.48 32.85
N LEU A 463 7.50 11.62 32.42
CA LEU A 463 8.17 12.90 32.22
C LEU A 463 8.28 13.21 30.73
N ILE A 464 7.84 14.40 30.33
CA ILE A 464 7.87 14.92 28.97
C ILE A 464 8.75 16.16 28.95
N VAL A 465 9.81 16.15 28.14
CA VAL A 465 10.78 17.25 28.03
C VAL A 465 10.88 17.69 26.58
N ALA A 466 10.98 18.99 26.33
CA ALA A 466 11.04 19.52 24.98
C ALA A 466 11.94 20.76 24.86
N ASP A 467 12.54 20.93 23.69
CA ASP A 467 13.36 22.11 23.34
C ASP A 467 12.49 23.34 23.06
N ALA A 468 11.32 23.16 22.44
CA ALA A 468 10.31 24.21 22.30
C ALA A 468 9.16 24.08 23.31
N PRO A 469 8.51 25.20 23.71
CA PRO A 469 7.49 25.19 24.75
C PRO A 469 6.35 24.20 24.51
N LEU A 470 6.05 23.40 25.53
CA LEU A 470 4.87 22.51 25.56
C LEU A 470 3.63 23.36 25.84
N LYS A 471 2.70 23.40 24.88
CA LYS A 471 1.54 24.32 24.93
C LYS A 471 0.32 23.70 25.59
N GLU A 472 0.18 22.38 25.48
CA GLU A 472 -0.97 21.63 25.98
C GLU A 472 -0.75 21.14 27.42
N LYS A 473 -1.85 20.83 28.12
CA LYS A 473 -1.83 20.47 29.55
C LYS A 473 -2.20 19.02 29.85
N SER A 474 -2.94 18.35 28.97
CA SER A 474 -3.33 16.96 29.16
C SER A 474 -2.25 16.00 28.66
N LEU A 475 -2.01 14.94 29.43
CA LEU A 475 -1.02 13.91 29.12
C LEU A 475 -1.25 13.34 27.71
N ASN A 476 -2.46 12.88 27.39
CA ASN A 476 -2.77 12.26 26.09
C ASN A 476 -2.41 13.17 24.91
N THR A 477 -2.77 14.45 24.99
CA THR A 477 -2.48 15.42 23.93
C THR A 477 -0.99 15.72 23.83
N LEU A 478 -0.26 15.75 24.95
CA LEU A 478 1.18 15.93 24.94
C LEU A 478 1.93 14.69 24.42
N LEU A 479 1.40 13.49 24.65
CA LEU A 479 1.93 12.25 24.05
C LEU A 479 1.71 12.24 22.53
N ASP A 480 0.53 12.67 22.07
CA ASP A 480 0.25 12.86 20.64
C ASP A 480 1.11 13.96 20.02
N GLU A 481 1.32 15.07 20.75
CA GLU A 481 2.19 16.16 20.32
C GLU A 481 3.64 15.67 20.22
N ALA A 482 4.12 14.91 21.22
CA ALA A 482 5.46 14.34 21.24
C ALA A 482 5.70 13.35 20.10
N ALA A 483 4.70 12.54 19.74
CA ALA A 483 4.78 11.61 18.61
C ALA A 483 5.02 12.32 17.26
N SER A 484 4.74 13.63 17.19
CA SER A 484 4.91 14.45 16.00
C SER A 484 6.05 15.48 16.09
N ARG A 485 6.77 15.50 17.21
CA ARG A 485 7.83 16.46 17.49
C ARG A 485 9.13 15.75 17.85
N ASP A 486 10.09 15.84 16.94
CA ASP A 486 11.43 15.25 17.10
C ASP A 486 12.26 15.88 18.25
N ASP A 487 11.81 17.03 18.78
CA ASP A 487 12.41 17.75 19.89
C ASP A 487 11.80 17.41 21.26
N VAL A 488 10.75 16.58 21.29
CA VAL A 488 10.06 16.17 22.51
C VAL A 488 10.47 14.74 22.87
N VAL A 489 10.77 14.51 24.14
CA VAL A 489 11.17 13.20 24.64
C VAL A 489 10.34 12.84 25.85
N ILE A 490 9.81 11.62 25.83
CA ILE A 490 8.98 11.05 26.89
C ILE A 490 9.77 9.94 27.58
N ARG A 491 9.75 9.95 28.91
CA ARG A 491 10.24 8.84 29.73
C ARG A 491 9.19 8.42 30.72
N THR A 492 9.14 7.12 30.94
CA THR A 492 8.21 6.50 31.88
C THR A 492 8.97 5.70 32.91
N ARG A 493 8.45 5.66 34.13
CA ARG A 493 8.94 4.77 35.18
C ARG A 493 7.75 4.17 35.92
N VAL A 494 7.67 2.85 35.87
CA VAL A 494 6.69 2.08 36.64
C VAL A 494 7.21 1.97 38.07
N ILE A 495 6.33 2.32 39.01
CA ILE A 495 6.46 2.07 40.44
C ILE A 495 5.61 0.84 40.70
N GLN A 496 6.28 -0.24 41.09
CA GLN A 496 5.60 -1.44 41.53
C GLN A 496 5.47 -1.43 43.05
N PRO A 497 4.39 -2.00 43.60
CA PRO A 497 4.25 -2.15 45.03
C PRO A 497 5.45 -2.94 45.57
N THR A 498 5.96 -2.52 46.72
CA THR A 498 7.01 -3.26 47.40
C THR A 498 6.46 -4.65 47.67
N GLN A 499 7.03 -5.71 47.08
CA GLN A 499 6.77 -7.04 47.59
C GLN A 499 7.25 -7.04 49.03
N ALA A 500 6.31 -6.92 49.96
CA ALA A 500 6.57 -7.08 51.37
C ALA A 500 7.28 -8.42 51.48
N THR A 501 8.59 -8.35 51.70
CA THR A 501 9.40 -9.48 52.07
C THR A 501 8.80 -9.94 53.38
N ASN A 502 7.99 -11.00 53.31
CA ASN A 502 7.55 -11.78 54.45
C ASN A 502 8.73 -12.57 55.03
N ASP A 503 9.85 -11.88 55.23
CA ASP A 503 11.03 -12.30 55.97
C ASP A 503 11.27 -11.29 57.10
N ARG A 504 10.31 -11.23 58.04
CA ARG A 504 10.59 -10.90 59.43
C ARG A 504 9.84 -11.83 60.38
N ARG A 505 10.62 -12.79 60.89
CA ARG A 505 10.62 -13.14 62.32
C ARG A 505 11.01 -11.93 63.15
#